data_AF-A0A5C7JBX7-F1
#
_entry.id   AF-A0A5C7JBX7-F1
#
_cell.length_a   1.000
_cell.length_b   1.000
_cell.length_c   1.000
_cell.angle_alpha   90.00
_cell.angle_beta   90.00
_cell.angle_gamma   90.00
#
_symmetry.space_group_name_H-M   'P 1'
#
loop_
_entity.id
_entity.type
_entity.pdbx_description
1 polymer ?
#
loop_
_entity_poly.entity_id
_entity_poly.type
_entity_poly.pdbx_seq_one_letter_code
_entity_poly.pdbx_strand_id
1 'polypeptide(L)'
;MVADGHSQETAAKIVDKKTSALVERVEHALQSVRVVHRDDDEYPILLKSLTGAPTILYVRGVLHPNDALISVVGSRKHSQYAASCVQKIIPGLVRAGYGIVSGGAYGIDTVAHEATLKEKGHTTVVF
;
A
#
# COMPACT_ATOMS: atom_id res chain seq x y z
N MET A 1 -41.22 7.73 22.39
CA MET A 1 -41.17 7.35 20.96
C MET A 1 -40.02 6.38 20.79
N VAL A 2 -40.34 5.08 20.76
CA VAL A 2 -39.36 4.00 20.60
C VAL A 2 -39.15 3.84 19.10
N ALA A 3 -37.92 3.92 18.63
CA ALA A 3 -37.59 3.72 17.22
C ALA A 3 -37.80 2.23 16.88
N ASP A 4 -38.74 1.95 15.98
CA ASP A 4 -38.99 0.60 15.45
C ASP A 4 -37.76 0.11 14.68
N GLY A 5 -36.97 -0.75 15.35
CA GLY A 5 -35.87 -1.48 14.74
C GLY A 5 -36.37 -2.41 13.63
N HIS A 6 -35.55 -2.58 12.59
CA HIS A 6 -35.89 -3.44 11.45
C HIS A 6 -36.22 -4.88 11.88
N SER A 7 -37.21 -5.50 11.22
CA SER A 7 -37.67 -6.87 11.50
C SER A 7 -36.52 -7.88 11.33
N GLN A 8 -36.51 -8.96 12.13
CA GLN A 8 -35.48 -10.02 12.05
C GLN A 8 -35.33 -10.63 10.65
N GLU A 9 -36.41 -10.62 9.87
CA GLU A 9 -36.44 -11.08 8.48
C GLU A 9 -35.65 -10.17 7.53
N THR A 10 -35.60 -8.87 7.82
CA THR A 10 -34.77 -7.88 7.10
C THR A 10 -33.30 -8.05 7.47
N ALA A 11 -32.99 -8.33 8.73
CA ALA A 11 -31.63 -8.63 9.18
C ALA A 11 -31.09 -9.94 8.56
N ALA A 12 -31.92 -10.98 8.45
CA ALA A 12 -31.54 -12.25 7.83
C ALA A 12 -31.23 -12.13 6.32
N LYS A 13 -31.91 -11.22 5.60
CA LYS A 13 -31.63 -10.95 4.17
C LYS A 13 -30.34 -10.15 3.94
N ILE A 14 -29.87 -9.40 4.94
CA ILE A 14 -28.56 -8.72 4.91
C ILE A 14 -27.42 -9.75 5.10
N VAL A 15 -27.67 -10.83 5.85
CA VAL A 15 -26.73 -11.95 6.03
C VAL A 15 -26.88 -12.99 4.89
N ASP A 16 -26.80 -12.53 3.64
CA ASP A 16 -26.64 -13.44 2.50
C ASP A 16 -25.17 -13.95 2.42
N LYS A 17 -24.95 -15.03 1.66
CA LYS A 17 -23.64 -15.64 1.40
C LYS A 17 -22.59 -14.63 0.92
N LYS A 18 -23.01 -13.59 0.19
CA LYS A 18 -22.13 -12.48 -0.23
C LYS A 18 -21.58 -11.67 0.94
N THR A 19 -22.39 -11.44 1.98
CA THR A 19 -21.98 -10.70 3.18
C THR A 19 -21.00 -11.53 4.00
N SER A 20 -21.26 -12.83 4.15
CA SER A 20 -20.34 -13.74 4.86
C SER A 20 -18.98 -13.83 4.16
N ALA A 21 -18.97 -13.99 2.84
CA ALA A 21 -17.72 -14.01 2.06
C ALA A 21 -16.97 -12.67 2.10
N LEU A 22 -17.67 -11.54 2.23
CA LEU A 22 -17.03 -10.24 2.41
C LEU A 22 -16.41 -10.12 3.80
N VAL A 23 -17.12 -10.56 4.86
CA VAL A 23 -16.61 -10.58 6.24
C VAL A 23 -15.35 -11.43 6.33
N GLU A 24 -15.37 -12.66 5.80
CA GLU A 24 -14.19 -13.53 5.77
C GLU A 24 -12.99 -12.87 5.05
N ARG A 25 -13.24 -12.19 3.92
CA ARG A 25 -12.18 -11.48 3.19
C ARG A 25 -11.61 -10.31 3.98
N VAL A 26 -12.45 -9.57 4.70
CA VAL A 26 -12.02 -8.45 5.54
C VAL A 26 -11.22 -8.99 6.73
N GLU A 27 -11.72 -10.01 7.42
CA GLU A 27 -11.01 -10.65 8.54
C GLU A 27 -9.65 -11.18 8.10
N HIS A 28 -9.58 -11.90 6.98
CA HIS A 28 -8.33 -12.38 6.41
C HIS A 28 -7.39 -11.24 6.01
N ALA A 29 -7.92 -10.15 5.44
CA ALA A 29 -7.10 -8.98 5.10
C ALA A 29 -6.52 -8.32 6.36
N LEU A 30 -7.31 -8.20 7.43
CA LEU A 30 -6.88 -7.61 8.71
C LEU A 30 -5.83 -8.46 9.42
N GLN A 31 -5.89 -9.80 9.32
CA GLN A 31 -4.86 -10.70 9.87
C GLN A 31 -3.46 -10.45 9.28
N SER A 32 -3.37 -9.88 8.07
CA SER A 32 -2.11 -9.57 7.41
C SER A 32 -1.55 -8.17 7.71
N VAL A 33 -2.27 -7.38 8.50
CA VAL A 33 -1.88 -6.02 8.88
C VAL A 33 -1.30 -6.06 10.30
N ARG A 34 -0.09 -5.51 10.46
CA ARG A 34 0.51 -5.27 11.77
C ARG A 34 0.61 -3.78 12.06
N VAL A 35 0.69 -3.46 13.34
CA VAL A 35 0.93 -2.11 13.83
C VAL A 35 2.41 -1.96 14.11
N VAL A 36 3.04 -0.94 13.54
CA VAL A 36 4.44 -0.59 13.81
C VAL A 36 4.46 0.78 14.48
N HIS A 37 4.94 0.83 15.72
CA HIS A 37 5.13 2.06 16.47
C HIS A 37 6.45 2.73 16.08
N ARG A 38 6.52 4.05 16.23
CA ARG A 38 7.71 4.88 15.96
C ARG A 38 9.00 4.40 16.62
N ASP A 39 8.87 3.72 17.76
CA ASP A 39 10.01 3.22 18.54
C ASP A 39 10.37 1.76 18.25
N ASP A 40 9.61 1.09 17.38
CA ASP A 40 9.94 -0.26 16.94
C ASP A 40 11.12 -0.24 15.95
N ASP A 41 11.96 -1.26 16.00
CA ASP A 41 13.12 -1.41 15.10
C ASP A 41 12.72 -1.49 13.61
N GLU A 42 11.49 -1.92 13.33
CA GLU A 42 10.93 -2.01 11.98
C GLU A 42 10.55 -0.63 11.39
N TYR A 43 10.46 0.42 12.21
CA TYR A 43 10.05 1.73 11.74
C TYR A 43 11.12 2.36 10.83
N PRO A 44 10.78 2.83 9.60
CA PRO A 44 11.77 3.34 8.66
C PRO A 44 12.57 4.53 9.20
N ILE A 45 13.90 4.42 9.21
CA ILE A 45 14.80 5.40 9.85
C ILE A 45 14.66 6.79 9.21
N LEU A 46 14.60 6.84 7.88
CA LEU A 46 14.44 8.09 7.14
C LEU A 46 13.12 8.78 7.48
N LEU A 47 12.02 8.02 7.59
CA LEU A 47 10.73 8.56 8.01
C LEU A 47 10.81 9.04 9.46
N LYS A 48 11.43 8.29 10.37
CA LYS A 48 11.56 8.66 11.80
C LYS A 48 12.25 10.01 11.95
N SER A 49 13.19 10.34 11.07
CA SER A 49 13.93 11.61 11.11
C SER A 49 13.09 12.85 10.76
N LEU A 50 11.94 12.70 10.11
CA LEU A 50 11.11 13.82 9.69
C LEU A 50 10.31 14.44 10.84
N THR A 51 10.24 15.77 10.85
CA THR A 51 9.29 16.51 11.69
C THR A 51 7.87 16.16 11.27
N GLY A 52 7.06 15.67 12.21
CA GLY A 52 5.67 15.26 11.94
C GLY A 52 5.53 13.82 11.42
N ALA A 53 6.56 12.99 11.50
CA ALA A 53 6.44 11.58 11.13
C ALA A 53 5.43 10.84 12.04
N PRO A 54 4.57 9.99 11.45
CA PRO A 54 3.44 9.39 12.15
C PRO A 54 3.90 8.48 13.29
N THR A 55 3.21 8.53 14.43
CA THR A 55 3.53 7.69 15.59
C THR A 55 3.29 6.21 15.31
N ILE A 56 2.33 5.89 14.46
CA ILE A 56 1.89 4.53 14.15
C ILE A 56 1.80 4.34 12.64
N LEU A 57 2.29 3.21 12.15
CA LEU A 57 2.08 2.71 10.79
C LEU A 57 1.23 1.44 10.83
N TYR A 58 0.26 1.33 9.92
CA TYR A 58 -0.44 0.07 9.64
C TYR A 58 0.19 -0.57 8.41
N VAL A 59 0.78 -1.74 8.58
CA VAL A 59 1.70 -2.32 7.60
C VAL A 59 1.21 -3.69 7.17
N ARG A 60 1.10 -3.88 5.86
CA ARG A 60 0.90 -5.20 5.24
C ARG A 60 2.08 -5.51 4.34
N GLY A 61 2.63 -6.72 4.46
CA GLY A 61 3.85 -7.11 3.74
C GLY A 61 5.10 -6.91 4.59
N VAL A 62 6.26 -6.64 3.99
CA VAL A 62 7.55 -6.52 4.69
C VAL A 62 8.05 -5.08 4.58
N LEU A 63 8.48 -4.50 5.70
CA LEU A 63 9.24 -3.24 5.70
C LEU A 63 10.71 -3.53 5.89
N HIS A 64 11.54 -2.74 5.21
CA HIS A 64 12.97 -2.76 5.38
C HIS A 64 13.42 -1.37 5.86
N PRO A 65 13.62 -1.18 7.18
CA PRO A 65 13.80 0.15 7.76
C PRO A 65 15.07 0.88 7.32
N ASN A 66 16.03 0.12 6.79
CA ASN A 66 17.35 0.58 6.34
C ASN A 66 17.49 0.65 4.81
N ASP A 67 16.44 0.32 4.05
CA ASP A 67 16.52 0.31 2.60
C ASP A 67 16.75 1.71 2.03
N ALA A 68 17.60 1.78 1.01
CA ALA A 68 17.72 2.97 0.19
C ALA A 68 16.51 3.05 -0.75
N LEU A 69 15.55 3.92 -0.42
CA LEU A 69 14.30 4.07 -1.18
C LEU A 69 14.32 5.32 -2.07
N ILE A 70 13.81 5.19 -3.29
CA ILE A 70 13.55 6.32 -4.20
C ILE A 70 12.03 6.48 -4.33
N SER A 71 11.54 7.68 -4.06
CA SER A 71 10.15 8.03 -4.32
C SER A 71 9.92 8.33 -5.79
N VAL A 72 8.90 7.71 -6.38
CA VAL A 72 8.46 7.97 -7.76
C VAL A 72 7.03 8.45 -7.74
N VAL A 73 6.80 9.66 -8.22
CA VAL A 73 5.47 10.27 -8.30
C VAL A 73 5.21 10.77 -9.72
N GLY A 74 3.95 10.81 -10.14
CA GLY A 74 3.61 11.39 -11.43
C GLY A 74 2.12 11.44 -11.72
N SER A 75 1.79 11.77 -12.97
CA SER A 75 0.40 11.96 -13.39
C SER A 75 -0.40 10.65 -13.40
N ARG A 76 -1.66 10.73 -12.96
CA ARG A 76 -2.66 9.66 -13.12
C ARG A 76 -3.06 9.43 -14.58
N LYS A 77 -2.85 10.42 -15.44
CA LYS A 77 -2.99 10.35 -16.90
C LYS A 77 -1.66 10.74 -17.53
N HIS A 78 -0.84 9.76 -17.87
CA HIS A 78 0.49 10.00 -18.45
C HIS A 78 0.51 9.74 -19.96
N SER A 79 1.51 10.31 -20.63
CA SER A 79 1.81 9.97 -22.01
C SER A 79 2.58 8.65 -22.10
N GLN A 80 2.65 8.07 -23.30
CA GLN A 80 3.50 6.90 -23.55
C GLN A 80 4.99 7.20 -23.31
N TYR A 81 5.41 8.44 -23.61
CA TYR A 81 6.78 8.89 -23.35
C TYR A 81 7.12 8.83 -21.86
N ALA A 82 6.25 9.35 -20.99
CA ALA A 82 6.49 9.34 -19.55
C ALA A 82 6.60 7.91 -19.01
N ALA A 83 5.73 6.98 -19.46
CA ALA A 83 5.85 5.57 -19.11
C ALA A 83 7.19 4.97 -19.59
N SER A 84 7.62 5.30 -20.82
CA SER A 84 8.91 4.83 -21.36
C SER A 84 10.10 5.33 -20.54
N CYS A 85 10.05 6.58 -20.05
CA CYS A 85 11.10 7.11 -19.17
C CYS A 85 11.20 6.30 -17.88
N VAL A 86 10.06 6.04 -17.20
CA VAL A 86 10.03 5.22 -15.97
C VAL A 86 10.59 3.82 -16.25
N GLN A 87 10.14 3.18 -17.34
CA GLN A 87 10.61 1.85 -17.73
C GLN A 87 12.11 1.78 -18.08
N LYS A 88 12.73 2.91 -18.45
CA LYS A 88 14.18 3.00 -18.70
C LYS A 88 14.99 3.28 -17.43
N ILE A 89 14.45 4.09 -16.52
CA ILE A 89 15.16 4.57 -15.34
C ILE A 89 15.11 3.54 -14.20
N ILE A 90 13.93 3.02 -13.89
CA ILE A 90 13.70 2.17 -12.71
C ILE A 90 14.59 0.92 -12.70
N PRO A 91 14.79 0.21 -13.82
CA PRO A 91 15.63 -0.99 -13.79
C PRO A 91 17.08 -0.74 -13.34
N GLY A 92 17.65 0.40 -13.72
CA GLY A 92 19.00 0.78 -13.28
C GLY A 92 19.07 1.01 -11.77
N LEU A 93 18.06 1.67 -11.19
CA LEU A 93 17.98 1.93 -9.76
C LEU A 93 17.81 0.65 -8.96
N VAL A 94 16.91 -0.23 -9.39
CA VAL A 94 16.65 -1.50 -8.69
C VAL A 94 17.89 -2.39 -8.69
N ARG A 95 18.57 -2.51 -9.84
CA ARG A 95 19.84 -3.26 -9.92
C ARG A 95 20.97 -2.65 -9.10
N ALA A 96 20.91 -1.33 -8.84
CA ALA A 96 21.84 -0.66 -7.93
C ALA A 96 21.47 -0.83 -6.45
N GLY A 97 20.40 -1.58 -6.12
CA GLY A 97 19.99 -1.89 -4.76
C GLY A 97 18.95 -0.92 -4.18
N TYR A 98 18.36 -0.03 -4.98
CA TYR A 98 17.31 0.87 -4.50
C TYR A 98 15.93 0.20 -4.56
N GLY A 99 15.15 0.36 -3.50
CA GLY A 99 13.71 0.09 -3.52
C GLY A 99 12.92 1.28 -4.03
N ILE A 100 11.72 1.03 -4.56
CA ILE A 100 10.84 2.10 -5.08
C ILE A 100 9.64 2.30 -4.14
N VAL A 101 9.40 3.54 -3.72
CA VAL A 101 8.20 3.92 -2.95
C VAL A 101 7.29 4.81 -3.78
N SER A 102 5.97 4.58 -3.74
CA SER A 102 4.99 5.38 -4.48
C SER A 102 3.57 5.26 -3.86
N GLY A 103 2.60 6.01 -4.39
CA GLY A 103 1.26 6.15 -3.81
C GLY A 103 0.25 5.08 -4.25
N GLY A 104 0.63 4.19 -5.17
CA GLY A 104 -0.26 3.15 -5.68
C GLY A 104 -1.41 3.67 -6.55
N ALA A 105 -1.33 4.93 -7.00
CA ALA A 105 -2.34 5.48 -7.90
C ALA A 105 -2.24 4.85 -9.31
N TYR A 106 -3.33 4.96 -10.09
CA TYR A 106 -3.24 4.74 -11.53
C TYR A 106 -2.18 5.66 -12.15
N GLY A 107 -1.56 5.21 -13.24
CA GLY A 107 -0.61 5.99 -14.00
C GLY A 107 0.84 5.75 -13.58
N ILE A 108 1.62 6.81 -13.37
CA ILE A 108 3.08 6.69 -13.17
C ILE A 108 3.45 5.83 -11.96
N ASP A 109 2.71 5.93 -10.85
CA ASP A 109 2.91 5.09 -9.67
C ASP A 109 2.79 3.59 -10.03
N THR A 110 1.75 3.22 -10.79
CA THR A 110 1.56 1.84 -11.30
C THR A 110 2.74 1.41 -12.17
N VAL A 111 3.16 2.25 -13.13
CA VAL A 111 4.28 1.93 -14.02
C VAL A 111 5.58 1.74 -13.25
N ALA A 112 5.82 2.52 -12.20
CA ALA A 112 7.00 2.42 -11.35
C ALA A 112 7.01 1.12 -10.55
N HIS A 113 5.89 0.76 -9.91
CA HIS A 113 5.75 -0.51 -9.20
C HIS A 113 5.94 -1.71 -10.14
N GLU A 114 5.30 -1.71 -11.31
CA GLU A 114 5.44 -2.79 -12.29
C GLU A 114 6.87 -2.94 -12.80
N ALA A 115 7.55 -1.83 -13.11
CA ALA A 115 8.95 -1.86 -13.55
C ALA A 115 9.87 -2.41 -12.44
N THR A 116 9.59 -2.08 -11.19
CA THR A 116 10.35 -2.59 -10.03
C THR A 116 10.17 -4.09 -9.85
N LEU A 117 8.92 -4.56 -9.91
CA LEU A 117 8.59 -5.98 -9.76
C LEU A 117 9.16 -6.84 -10.90
N LYS A 118 9.23 -6.32 -12.13
CA LYS A 118 9.88 -7.00 -13.26
C LYS A 118 11.36 -7.29 -13.01
N GLU A 119 12.03 -6.42 -12.27
CA GLU A 119 13.42 -6.58 -11.85
C GLU A 119 13.55 -7.36 -10.53
N LYS A 120 12.44 -7.89 -9.99
CA LYS A 120 12.35 -8.57 -8.70
C LYS A 120 12.82 -7.69 -7.53
N GLY A 121 12.69 -6.38 -7.69
CA GLY A 121 13.04 -5.40 -6.68
C GLY A 121 11.98 -5.25 -5.60
N HIS A 122 12.36 -4.61 -4.50
CA HIS A 122 11.45 -4.23 -3.43
C HIS A 122 10.69 -2.95 -3.79
N THR A 123 9.37 -2.94 -3.58
CA THR A 123 8.56 -1.75 -3.75
C THR A 123 7.51 -1.61 -2.65
N THR A 124 7.31 -0.38 -2.18
CA THR A 124 6.39 -0.04 -1.09
C THR A 124 5.32 0.92 -1.58
N VAL A 125 4.06 0.67 -1.21
CA VAL A 125 2.92 1.54 -1.49
C VAL A 125 2.53 2.29 -0.21
N VAL A 126 2.32 3.60 -0.31
CA VAL A 126 1.80 4.44 0.80
C VAL A 126 0.46 5.03 0.37
N PHE A 127 -0.63 4.73 1.08
CA PHE A 127 -2.00 5.15 0.75
C PHE A 127 -2.85 5.42 1.99
#